data_AF-A0A2V5YUH1-F1
#
_entry.id   AF-A0A2V5YUH1-F1
#
_cell.length_a   1.000
_cell.length_b   1.000
_cell.length_c   1.000
_cell.angle_alpha   90.00
_cell.angle_beta   90.00
_cell.angle_gamma   90.00
#
_symmetry.space_group_name_H-M   'P 1'
#
loop_
_entity.id
_entity.type
_entity.pdbx_description
1 polymer ?
#
loop_
_entity_poly.entity_id
_entity_poly.type
_entity_poly.pdbx_seq_one_letter_code
_entity_poly.pdbx_strand_id
1 'polypeptide(L)'
;MTTTTTSDTEQAPKLPNDQLNSLVAPIALYSDPLLAQTLAASTYPLEVIQLQQWMAKNPDLKDKALADAVSKQPWDPSIQGLVAYPDVVTRMADNIQWTTDLGNAFLAQQSDVMDAVQRMRAKAQGTGNLKTSAQQVVQTETVASGKQVIEIQQANPDVVYVPSYDPQVVYGAAPPAYPYYPYTYPGYVPGTALAWGAGIALGAAAWGAWGGNWGNCDWNGGNVNINNNNNFNRNNNFNRNVNRQGGNWQHNSQHRGNAPYGNRQTANKFGG
;
A
#
# COMPACT_ATOMS: atom_id res chain seq x y z
N MET A 1 29.01 -15.34 -42.48
CA MET A 1 28.15 -16.09 -41.55
C MET A 1 27.69 -15.11 -40.48
N THR A 2 26.46 -14.59 -40.61
CA THR A 2 25.83 -13.70 -39.64
C THR A 2 25.17 -14.57 -38.57
N THR A 3 25.75 -14.59 -37.37
CA THR A 3 25.12 -15.17 -36.18
C THR A 3 24.03 -14.22 -35.69
N THR A 4 22.78 -14.56 -35.95
CA THR A 4 21.62 -13.93 -35.32
C THR A 4 21.52 -14.47 -33.90
N THR A 5 21.98 -13.71 -32.91
CA THR A 5 21.62 -13.95 -31.51
C THR A 5 20.17 -13.53 -31.31
N THR A 6 19.25 -14.50 -31.29
CA THR A 6 17.93 -14.34 -30.68
C THR A 6 18.14 -14.17 -29.18
N SER A 7 17.98 -12.93 -28.71
CA SER A 7 17.82 -12.64 -27.30
C SER A 7 16.43 -13.11 -26.85
N ASP A 8 16.32 -14.38 -26.48
CA ASP A 8 15.21 -14.86 -25.66
C ASP A 8 15.29 -14.16 -24.30
N THR A 9 14.53 -13.08 -24.14
CA THR A 9 14.27 -12.51 -22.82
C THR A 9 13.39 -13.49 -22.06
N GLU A 10 14.01 -14.42 -21.34
CA GLU A 10 13.31 -15.33 -20.42
C GLU A 10 12.50 -14.49 -19.43
N GLN A 11 11.18 -14.55 -19.57
CA GLN A 11 10.24 -13.84 -18.71
C GLN A 11 10.37 -14.40 -17.30
N ALA A 12 10.78 -13.57 -16.34
CA ALA A 12 10.87 -14.01 -14.95
C ALA A 12 9.48 -14.52 -14.51
N PRO A 13 9.39 -15.72 -13.92
CA PRO A 13 8.12 -16.31 -13.58
C PRO A 13 7.38 -15.42 -12.57
N LYS A 14 6.09 -15.19 -12.85
CA LYS A 14 5.19 -14.47 -11.95
C LYS A 14 5.09 -15.20 -10.61
N LEU A 15 4.95 -14.44 -9.53
CA LEU A 15 4.70 -15.05 -8.22
C LEU A 15 3.35 -15.77 -8.24
N PRO A 16 3.27 -17.02 -7.75
CA PRO A 16 2.02 -17.77 -7.71
C PRO A 16 1.01 -17.15 -6.73
N ASN A 17 -0.27 -17.45 -6.92
CA ASN A 17 -1.36 -16.88 -6.14
C ASN A 17 -1.20 -17.05 -4.62
N ASP A 18 -0.75 -18.22 -4.15
CA ASP A 18 -0.57 -18.48 -2.72
C ASP A 18 0.56 -17.65 -2.10
N GLN A 19 1.61 -17.38 -2.87
CA GLN A 19 2.68 -16.49 -2.45
C GLN A 19 2.19 -15.05 -2.39
N LEU A 20 1.43 -14.59 -3.40
CA LEU A 20 0.83 -13.25 -3.38
C LEU A 20 -0.17 -13.08 -2.23
N ASN A 21 -1.01 -14.08 -1.98
CA ASN A 21 -1.97 -14.09 -0.87
C ASN A 21 -1.23 -13.89 0.46
N SER A 22 -0.10 -14.58 0.64
CA SER A 22 0.72 -14.49 1.85
C SER A 22 1.45 -13.15 1.97
N LEU A 23 1.88 -12.59 0.84
CA LEU A 23 2.56 -11.30 0.75
C LEU A 23 1.63 -10.12 1.11
N VAL A 24 0.37 -10.15 0.64
CA VAL A 24 -0.61 -9.09 0.92
C VAL A 24 -1.38 -9.30 2.22
N ALA A 25 -1.32 -10.49 2.81
CA ALA A 25 -2.05 -10.84 4.03
C ALA A 25 -1.94 -9.79 5.16
N PRO A 26 -0.77 -9.15 5.41
CA PRO A 26 -0.68 -8.16 6.49
C PRO A 26 -1.43 -6.86 6.25
N ILE A 27 -1.78 -6.54 4.99
CA ILE A 27 -2.37 -5.24 4.60
C ILE A 27 -3.70 -5.37 3.87
N ALA A 28 -4.14 -6.59 3.55
CA ALA A 28 -5.34 -6.81 2.75
C ALA A 28 -6.63 -6.26 3.41
N LEU A 29 -6.67 -6.12 4.74
CA LEU A 29 -7.81 -5.52 5.44
C LEU A 29 -7.67 -4.01 5.70
N TYR A 30 -6.65 -3.35 5.18
CA TYR A 30 -6.58 -1.88 5.22
C TYR A 30 -7.74 -1.28 4.40
N SER A 31 -8.20 -0.09 4.80
CA SER A 31 -9.12 0.69 3.95
C SER A 31 -8.46 0.97 2.60
N ASP A 32 -9.25 1.01 1.54
CA ASP A 32 -8.76 1.08 0.15
C ASP A 32 -7.80 2.27 -0.08
N PRO A 33 -8.04 3.47 0.48
CA PRO A 33 -7.07 4.56 0.37
C PRO A 33 -5.71 4.27 1.03
N LEU A 34 -5.72 3.64 2.20
CA LEU A 34 -4.51 3.30 2.94
C LEU A 34 -3.76 2.15 2.25
N LEU A 35 -4.49 1.16 1.75
CA LEU A 35 -3.95 0.05 0.98
C LEU A 35 -3.24 0.57 -0.28
N ALA A 36 -3.92 1.41 -1.06
CA ALA A 36 -3.37 2.01 -2.27
C ALA A 36 -2.06 2.74 -2.01
N GLN A 37 -2.03 3.57 -0.96
CA GLN A 37 -0.83 4.30 -0.57
C GLN A 37 0.29 3.38 -0.07
N THR A 38 -0.04 2.36 0.73
CA THR A 38 0.93 1.37 1.22
C THR A 38 1.58 0.59 0.07
N LEU A 39 0.79 0.19 -0.93
CA LEU A 39 1.28 -0.50 -2.13
C LEU A 39 2.23 0.40 -2.94
N ALA A 40 1.87 1.66 -3.17
CA ALA A 40 2.75 2.61 -3.87
C ALA A 40 4.05 2.88 -3.10
N ALA A 41 3.95 3.16 -1.80
CA ALA A 41 5.09 3.41 -0.93
C ALA A 41 6.04 2.20 -0.83
N SER A 42 5.52 0.96 -0.91
CA SER A 42 6.35 -0.25 -0.90
C SER A 42 7.33 -0.32 -2.07
N THR A 43 7.10 0.45 -3.13
CA THR A 43 8.01 0.56 -4.28
C THR A 43 9.22 1.44 -4.03
N TYR A 44 9.31 2.11 -2.86
CA TYR A 44 10.39 3.01 -2.45
C TYR A 44 10.94 2.65 -1.06
N PRO A 45 11.48 1.43 -0.86
CA PRO A 45 11.86 0.93 0.47
C PRO A 45 12.92 1.81 1.18
N LEU A 46 13.84 2.44 0.44
CA LEU A 46 14.81 3.37 1.03
C LEU A 46 14.11 4.58 1.68
N GLU A 47 13.15 5.17 0.99
CA GLU A 47 12.42 6.34 1.49
C GLU A 47 11.53 5.98 2.69
N VAL A 48 11.02 4.74 2.78
CA VAL A 48 10.31 4.23 3.97
C VAL A 48 11.22 4.26 5.22
N ILE A 49 12.46 3.77 5.09
CA ILE A 49 13.43 3.80 6.20
C ILE A 49 13.79 5.24 6.57
N GLN A 50 14.00 6.10 5.56
CA GLN A 50 14.29 7.51 5.80
C GLN A 50 13.14 8.22 6.52
N LEU A 51 11.89 7.91 6.16
CA LEU A 51 10.71 8.44 6.82
C LEU A 51 10.65 7.99 8.29
N GLN A 52 10.86 6.70 8.59
CA GLN A 52 10.89 6.20 9.97
C GLN A 52 11.94 6.95 10.80
N GLN A 53 13.16 7.10 10.28
CA GLN A 53 14.24 7.84 10.95
C GLN A 53 13.92 9.32 11.14
N TRP A 54 13.27 9.94 10.17
CA TRP A 54 12.86 11.34 10.25
C TRP A 54 11.77 11.53 11.30
N MET A 55 10.77 10.66 11.36
CA MET A 55 9.73 10.71 12.39
C MET A 55 10.33 10.57 13.79
N ALA A 56 11.30 9.67 13.98
CA ALA A 56 12.00 9.50 15.25
C ALA A 56 12.80 10.75 15.66
N LYS A 57 13.31 11.53 14.68
CA LYS A 57 14.01 12.80 14.93
C LYS A 57 13.08 14.00 15.12
N ASN A 58 11.80 13.87 14.79
CA ASN A 58 10.81 14.95 14.84
C ASN A 58 9.55 14.56 15.64
N PRO A 59 9.68 14.04 16.89
CA PRO A 59 8.55 13.50 17.64
C PRO A 59 7.49 14.54 18.01
N ASP A 60 7.89 15.81 18.09
CA ASP A 60 7.05 16.93 18.54
C ASP A 60 6.26 17.59 17.40
N LEU A 61 6.53 17.25 16.13
CA LEU A 61 5.77 17.76 15.00
C LEU A 61 4.39 17.10 14.96
N LYS A 62 3.34 17.93 14.87
CA LYS A 62 1.93 17.51 14.78
C LYS A 62 1.20 18.28 13.70
N ASP A 63 0.06 17.72 13.27
CA ASP A 63 -0.93 18.35 12.41
C ASP A 63 -0.33 19.07 11.19
N LYS A 64 -0.61 20.36 11.02
CA LYS A 64 -0.12 21.16 9.90
C LYS A 64 1.40 21.32 9.90
N ALA A 65 2.04 21.47 11.07
CA ALA A 65 3.49 21.62 11.14
C ALA A 65 4.21 20.35 10.67
N LEU A 66 3.66 19.18 11.00
CA LEU A 66 4.12 17.89 10.50
C LEU A 66 3.99 17.80 8.97
N ALA A 67 2.81 18.14 8.43
CA ALA A 67 2.56 18.16 6.98
C ALA A 67 3.50 19.12 6.23
N ASP A 68 3.69 20.33 6.75
CA ASP A 68 4.54 21.36 6.14
C ASP A 68 6.03 20.97 6.21
N ALA A 69 6.43 20.18 7.20
CA ALA A 69 7.82 19.70 7.33
C ALA A 69 8.10 18.47 6.45
N VAL A 70 7.17 17.51 6.40
CA VAL A 70 7.32 16.31 5.56
C VAL A 70 7.24 16.64 4.07
N SER A 71 6.41 17.60 3.68
CA SER A 71 6.26 18.02 2.27
C SER A 71 7.53 18.67 1.68
N LYS A 72 8.48 19.08 2.53
CA LYS A 72 9.79 19.59 2.13
C LYS A 72 10.82 18.49 1.91
N GLN A 73 10.53 17.25 2.32
CA GLN A 73 11.43 16.13 2.10
C GLN A 73 11.33 15.68 0.63
N PRO A 74 12.44 15.31 -0.02
CA PRO A 74 12.48 14.98 -1.45
C PRO A 74 11.94 13.58 -1.76
N TRP A 75 10.93 13.12 -1.03
CA TRP A 75 10.35 11.79 -1.15
C TRP A 75 9.12 11.77 -2.06
N ASP A 76 8.77 10.59 -2.55
CA ASP A 76 7.54 10.37 -3.30
C ASP A 76 6.31 10.78 -2.46
N PRO A 77 5.26 11.35 -3.07
CA PRO A 77 4.03 11.72 -2.36
C PRO A 77 3.42 10.59 -1.51
N SER A 78 3.54 9.33 -1.97
CA SER A 78 3.04 8.17 -1.21
C SER A 78 3.78 8.00 0.11
N ILE A 79 5.09 8.27 0.12
CA ILE A 79 5.93 8.26 1.32
C ILE A 79 5.62 9.46 2.20
N GLN A 80 5.57 10.67 1.64
CA GLN A 80 5.26 11.87 2.43
C GLN A 80 3.93 11.73 3.19
N GLY A 81 2.89 11.22 2.54
CA GLY A 81 1.61 11.00 3.18
C GLY A 81 1.62 9.91 4.25
N LEU A 82 2.57 8.95 4.23
CA LEU A 82 2.59 7.85 5.20
C LEU A 82 2.92 8.32 6.61
N VAL A 83 3.42 9.55 6.77
CA VAL A 83 3.70 10.14 8.08
C VAL A 83 2.43 10.28 8.95
N ALA A 84 1.24 10.24 8.35
CA ALA A 84 -0.05 10.15 9.05
C ALA A 84 -0.30 8.78 9.70
N TYR A 85 0.50 7.75 9.34
CA TYR A 85 0.30 6.36 9.74
C TYR A 85 1.59 5.77 10.37
N PRO A 86 1.99 6.21 11.58
CA PRO A 86 3.24 5.77 12.22
C PRO A 86 3.37 4.24 12.33
N ASP A 87 2.27 3.54 12.63
CA ASP A 87 2.26 2.08 12.74
C ASP A 87 2.50 1.39 11.40
N VAL A 88 2.04 1.99 10.29
CA VAL A 88 2.28 1.47 8.93
C VAL A 88 3.73 1.70 8.53
N VAL A 89 4.26 2.89 8.79
CA VAL A 89 5.68 3.20 8.57
C VAL A 89 6.57 2.25 9.35
N THR A 90 6.29 2.05 10.64
CA THR A 90 7.03 1.13 11.51
C THR A 90 6.98 -0.29 10.97
N ARG A 91 5.80 -0.79 10.59
CA ARG A 91 5.65 -2.12 10.00
C ARG A 91 6.49 -2.30 8.74
N MET A 92 6.42 -1.33 7.83
CA MET A 92 7.14 -1.40 6.56
C MET A 92 8.65 -1.30 6.76
N ALA A 93 9.09 -0.47 7.70
CA ALA A 93 10.51 -0.25 7.99
C ALA A 93 11.15 -1.42 8.76
N ASP A 94 10.48 -1.93 9.80
CA ASP A 94 10.96 -3.03 10.62
C ASP A 94 10.94 -4.37 9.85
N ASN A 95 10.10 -4.47 8.81
CA ASN A 95 10.05 -5.60 7.89
C ASN A 95 10.41 -5.19 6.46
N ILE A 96 11.60 -4.59 6.30
CA ILE A 96 12.03 -4.00 5.02
C ILE A 96 12.13 -5.01 3.87
N GLN A 97 12.43 -6.28 4.17
CA GLN A 97 12.43 -7.35 3.18
C GLN A 97 11.02 -7.58 2.64
N TRP A 98 10.01 -7.73 3.50
CA TRP A 98 8.61 -7.83 3.11
C TRP A 98 8.16 -6.62 2.28
N THR A 99 8.51 -5.40 2.73
CA THR A 99 8.20 -4.16 1.99
C THR A 99 8.79 -4.19 0.59
N THR A 100 10.04 -4.62 0.45
CA THR A 100 10.73 -4.73 -0.84
C THR A 100 10.08 -5.79 -1.73
N ASP A 101 9.72 -6.95 -1.18
CA ASP A 101 9.06 -8.03 -1.91
C ASP A 101 7.66 -7.62 -2.39
N LEU A 102 6.91 -6.91 -1.53
CA LEU A 102 5.59 -6.35 -1.86
C LEU A 102 5.71 -5.34 -3.01
N GLY A 103 6.65 -4.40 -2.92
CA GLY A 103 6.88 -3.41 -3.96
C GLY A 103 7.32 -4.04 -5.29
N ASN A 104 8.20 -5.04 -5.22
CA ASN A 104 8.64 -5.78 -6.40
C ASN A 104 7.48 -6.52 -7.08
N ALA A 105 6.64 -7.21 -6.30
CA ALA A 105 5.47 -7.89 -6.82
C ALA A 105 4.47 -6.90 -7.44
N PHE A 106 4.23 -5.77 -6.79
CA PHE A 106 3.31 -4.73 -7.28
C PHE A 106 3.77 -4.13 -8.61
N LEU A 107 5.08 -3.87 -8.77
CA LEU A 107 5.66 -3.37 -10.02
C LEU A 107 5.63 -4.38 -11.17
N ALA A 108 5.83 -5.66 -10.86
CA ALA A 108 5.90 -6.74 -11.85
C ALA A 108 4.51 -7.23 -12.29
N GLN A 109 3.54 -7.30 -11.37
CA GLN A 109 2.25 -7.95 -11.58
C GLN A 109 1.11 -7.30 -10.78
N GLN A 110 0.94 -5.99 -10.96
CA GLN A 110 -0.01 -5.15 -10.23
C GLN A 110 -1.42 -5.75 -10.09
N SER A 111 -2.06 -6.16 -11.20
CA SER A 111 -3.40 -6.75 -11.18
C SER A 111 -3.48 -8.03 -10.34
N ASP A 112 -2.46 -8.88 -10.41
CA ASP A 112 -2.43 -10.14 -9.66
C ASP A 112 -2.29 -9.90 -8.15
N VAL A 113 -1.59 -8.81 -7.76
CA VAL A 113 -1.50 -8.35 -6.35
C VAL A 113 -2.84 -7.81 -5.87
N MET A 114 -3.54 -7.02 -6.69
CA MET A 114 -4.88 -6.50 -6.35
C MET A 114 -5.89 -7.66 -6.21
N ASP A 115 -5.81 -8.66 -7.09
CA ASP A 115 -6.63 -9.87 -7.00
C ASP A 115 -6.33 -10.68 -5.74
N ALA A 116 -5.06 -10.75 -5.32
CA ALA A 116 -4.68 -11.38 -4.07
C ALA A 116 -5.33 -10.69 -2.87
N VAL A 117 -5.37 -9.36 -2.85
CA VAL A 117 -6.08 -8.62 -1.79
C VAL A 117 -7.55 -9.00 -1.75
N GLN A 118 -8.23 -9.04 -2.90
CA GLN A 118 -9.65 -9.42 -2.96
C GLN A 118 -9.88 -10.87 -2.49
N ARG A 119 -9.00 -11.81 -2.85
CA ARG A 119 -9.07 -13.18 -2.31
C ARG A 119 -8.93 -13.20 -0.79
N MET A 120 -8.01 -12.43 -0.23
CA MET A 120 -7.81 -12.34 1.21
C MET A 120 -8.99 -11.67 1.92
N ARG A 121 -9.58 -10.61 1.35
CA ARG A 121 -10.81 -9.99 1.87
C ARG A 121 -12.00 -10.96 1.84
N ALA A 122 -12.19 -11.68 0.74
CA ALA A 122 -13.23 -12.69 0.62
C ALA A 122 -13.04 -13.81 1.66
N LYS A 123 -11.80 -14.25 1.89
CA LYS A 123 -11.46 -15.24 2.93
C LYS A 123 -11.82 -14.72 4.32
N ALA A 124 -11.47 -13.49 4.66
CA ALA A 124 -11.81 -12.88 5.95
C ALA A 124 -13.33 -12.65 6.13
N GLN A 125 -14.05 -12.31 5.06
CA GLN A 125 -15.50 -12.18 5.10
C GLN A 125 -16.17 -13.55 5.30
N GLY A 126 -15.68 -14.58 4.60
CA GLY A 126 -16.16 -15.96 4.74
C GLY A 126 -15.91 -16.57 6.12
N THR A 127 -14.86 -16.14 6.83
CA THR A 127 -14.60 -16.53 8.23
C THR A 127 -15.34 -15.66 9.26
N GLY A 128 -16.10 -14.64 8.82
CA GLY A 128 -16.84 -13.72 9.70
C GLY A 128 -15.96 -12.67 10.40
N ASN A 129 -14.68 -12.58 10.01
CA ASN A 129 -13.68 -11.71 10.61
C ASN A 129 -13.61 -10.31 9.96
N LEU A 130 -14.14 -10.16 8.74
CA LEU A 130 -14.29 -8.88 8.05
C LEU A 130 -15.77 -8.44 8.03
N LYS A 131 -16.07 -7.35 8.74
CA LYS A 131 -17.42 -6.79 8.86
C LYS A 131 -17.39 -5.29 9.10
N THR A 132 -18.49 -4.62 8.76
CA THR A 132 -18.74 -3.23 9.15
C THR A 132 -18.77 -3.09 10.67
N SER A 133 -18.15 -2.03 11.18
CA SER A 133 -18.06 -1.69 12.59
C SER A 133 -18.07 -0.17 12.77
N ALA A 134 -17.79 0.32 13.99
CA ALA A 134 -17.63 1.75 14.25
C ALA A 134 -16.35 2.36 13.63
N GLN A 135 -15.41 1.53 13.20
CA GLN A 135 -14.11 1.96 12.66
C GLN A 135 -14.07 1.87 11.13
N GLN A 136 -14.74 0.87 10.55
CA GLN A 136 -14.73 0.64 9.10
C GLN A 136 -16.11 0.30 8.55
N VAL A 137 -16.31 0.60 7.27
CA VAL A 137 -17.45 0.16 6.48
C VAL A 137 -16.94 -0.86 5.45
N VAL A 138 -17.57 -2.03 5.41
CA VAL A 138 -17.28 -3.10 4.45
C VAL A 138 -18.48 -3.24 3.52
N GLN A 139 -18.24 -3.13 2.22
CA GLN A 139 -19.28 -3.23 1.20
C GLN A 139 -18.82 -4.15 0.07
N THR A 140 -19.77 -4.89 -0.50
CA THR A 140 -19.53 -5.69 -1.71
C THR A 140 -20.18 -4.97 -2.88
N GLU A 141 -19.38 -4.60 -3.88
CA GLU A 141 -19.83 -3.90 -5.07
C GLU A 141 -19.55 -4.71 -6.33
N THR A 142 -20.33 -4.47 -7.38
CA THR A 142 -20.06 -5.01 -8.71
C THR A 142 -19.42 -3.92 -9.56
N VAL A 143 -18.15 -4.08 -9.90
CA VAL A 143 -17.44 -3.11 -10.76
C VAL A 143 -17.89 -3.24 -12.23
N ALA A 144 -17.52 -2.27 -13.07
CA ALA A 144 -17.94 -2.20 -14.48
C ALA A 144 -17.63 -3.46 -15.30
N SER A 145 -16.57 -4.20 -14.96
CA SER A 145 -16.24 -5.50 -15.56
C SER A 145 -17.17 -6.66 -15.16
N GLY A 146 -18.13 -6.44 -14.26
CA GLY A 146 -19.06 -7.45 -13.74
C GLY A 146 -18.52 -8.26 -12.57
N LYS A 147 -17.29 -7.99 -12.12
CA LYS A 147 -16.66 -8.65 -10.97
C LYS A 147 -17.19 -8.10 -9.65
N GLN A 148 -17.44 -8.98 -8.68
CA GLN A 148 -17.70 -8.56 -7.30
C GLN A 148 -16.40 -8.25 -6.57
N VAL A 149 -16.36 -7.12 -5.87
CA VAL A 149 -15.21 -6.63 -5.11
C VAL A 149 -15.67 -6.22 -3.72
N ILE A 150 -14.82 -6.45 -2.73
CA ILE A 150 -15.05 -6.02 -1.35
C ILE A 150 -14.27 -4.73 -1.14
N GLU A 151 -14.96 -3.65 -0.87
CA GLU A 151 -14.39 -2.34 -0.53
C GLU A 151 -14.37 -2.13 0.98
N ILE A 152 -13.30 -1.53 1.48
CA ILE A 152 -13.15 -1.17 2.89
C ILE A 152 -12.91 0.33 2.97
N GLN A 153 -13.78 1.05 3.67
CA GLN A 153 -13.65 2.48 3.92
C GLN A 153 -13.59 2.76 5.43
N GLN A 154 -13.02 3.90 5.81
CA GLN A 154 -13.15 4.40 7.18
C GLN A 154 -14.61 4.73 7.46
N ALA A 155 -15.13 4.35 8.63
CA ALA A 155 -16.52 4.67 8.99
C ALA A 155 -16.74 6.17 9.23
N ASN A 156 -15.70 6.85 9.71
CA ASN A 156 -15.64 8.31 9.81
C ASN A 156 -14.51 8.81 8.88
N PRO A 157 -14.79 9.65 7.87
CA PRO A 157 -13.77 10.16 6.96
C PRO A 157 -12.71 11.04 7.64
N ASP A 158 -13.00 11.62 8.81
CA ASP A 158 -12.07 12.49 9.54
C ASP A 158 -11.19 11.73 10.55
N VAL A 159 -11.40 10.42 10.70
CA VAL A 159 -10.65 9.58 11.63
C VAL A 159 -10.13 8.36 10.89
N VAL A 160 -8.82 8.18 10.92
CA VAL A 160 -8.21 6.99 10.32
C VAL A 160 -7.95 5.94 11.39
N TYR A 161 -8.49 4.76 11.15
CA TYR A 161 -8.18 3.55 11.88
C TYR A 161 -7.35 2.60 11.02
N VAL A 162 -6.20 2.18 11.55
CA VAL A 162 -5.38 1.12 10.96
C VAL A 162 -5.71 -0.19 11.69
N PRO A 163 -6.18 -1.23 10.99
CA PRO A 163 -6.48 -2.50 11.62
C PRO A 163 -5.19 -3.24 11.99
N SER A 164 -5.23 -3.88 13.15
CA SER A 164 -4.17 -4.70 13.74
C SER A 164 -4.73 -6.11 13.93
N TYR A 165 -4.14 -7.12 13.29
CA TYR A 165 -4.70 -8.47 13.26
C TYR A 165 -3.65 -9.53 12.94
N ASP A 166 -3.81 -10.72 13.50
CA ASP A 166 -3.03 -11.88 13.12
C ASP A 166 -3.63 -12.55 11.86
N PRO A 167 -2.88 -12.64 10.74
CA PRO A 167 -3.32 -13.34 9.54
C PRO A 167 -3.79 -14.78 9.79
N GLN A 168 -3.20 -15.50 10.74
CA GLN A 168 -3.63 -16.87 11.05
C GLN A 168 -5.01 -16.92 11.71
N VAL A 169 -5.36 -15.91 12.51
CA VAL A 169 -6.67 -15.81 13.14
C VAL A 169 -7.73 -15.36 12.14
N VAL A 170 -7.40 -14.37 11.32
CA VAL A 170 -8.34 -13.79 10.35
C VAL A 170 -8.62 -14.74 9.20
N TYR A 171 -7.57 -15.32 8.63
CA TYR A 171 -7.63 -16.11 7.40
C TYR A 171 -7.53 -17.61 7.64
N GLY A 172 -7.19 -18.08 8.84
CA GLY A 172 -6.84 -19.48 9.08
C GLY A 172 -5.40 -19.82 8.68
N ALA A 173 -5.05 -21.11 8.65
CA ALA A 173 -3.70 -21.56 8.36
C ALA A 173 -3.18 -21.05 7.00
N ALA A 174 -1.90 -20.63 6.98
CA ALA A 174 -1.19 -20.27 5.77
C ALA A 174 -0.87 -21.52 4.92
N PRO A 175 -0.70 -21.37 3.59
CA PRO A 175 -0.14 -22.41 2.75
C PRO A 175 1.24 -22.86 3.29
N PRO A 176 1.53 -24.18 3.42
CA PRO A 176 2.80 -24.66 3.98
C PRO A 176 4.05 -24.15 3.24
N ALA A 177 3.94 -23.98 1.91
CA ALA A 177 5.03 -23.46 1.08
C ALA A 177 5.24 -21.95 1.21
N TYR A 178 4.20 -21.22 1.64
CA TYR A 178 4.20 -19.76 1.72
C TYR A 178 3.58 -19.35 3.06
N PRO A 179 4.37 -19.37 4.16
CA PRO A 179 3.89 -18.89 5.45
C PRO A 179 3.55 -17.40 5.37
N TYR A 180 2.62 -16.95 6.22
CA TYR A 180 2.41 -15.52 6.42
C TYR A 180 3.69 -14.87 6.98
N TYR A 181 3.96 -13.65 6.54
CA TYR A 181 5.09 -12.89 7.04
C TYR A 181 4.95 -12.64 8.55
N PRO A 182 5.96 -12.98 9.37
CA PRO A 182 5.88 -12.76 10.80
C PRO A 182 5.91 -11.26 11.09
N TYR A 183 4.91 -10.77 11.80
CA TYR A 183 4.88 -9.41 12.32
C TYR A 183 4.16 -9.39 13.66
N THR A 184 4.74 -8.70 14.64
CA THR A 184 4.07 -8.49 15.93
C THR A 184 3.19 -7.27 15.77
N TYR A 185 1.88 -7.49 15.75
CA TYR A 185 0.89 -6.43 15.52
C TYR A 185 0.71 -5.57 16.79
N PRO A 186 1.17 -4.31 16.81
CA PRO A 186 1.04 -3.46 17.99
C PRO A 186 -0.44 -3.28 18.35
N GLY A 187 -0.76 -3.40 19.63
CA GLY A 187 -2.14 -3.30 20.12
C GLY A 187 -3.06 -4.47 19.76
N TYR A 188 -2.55 -5.51 19.09
CA TYR A 188 -3.34 -6.73 18.86
C TYR A 188 -3.56 -7.49 20.17
N VAL A 189 -4.83 -7.84 20.43
CA VAL A 189 -5.22 -8.66 21.58
C VAL A 189 -5.42 -10.10 21.09
N PRO A 190 -4.63 -11.08 21.56
CA PRO A 190 -4.80 -12.47 21.18
C PRO A 190 -6.24 -12.96 21.36
N GLY A 191 -6.77 -13.64 20.35
CA GLY A 191 -8.16 -14.14 20.33
C GLY A 191 -9.18 -13.15 19.76
N THR A 192 -8.78 -11.93 19.40
CA THR A 192 -9.61 -11.03 18.60
C THR A 192 -9.33 -11.20 17.10
N ALA A 193 -10.35 -11.03 16.26
CA ALA A 193 -10.17 -11.08 14.81
C ALA A 193 -9.50 -9.80 14.27
N LEU A 194 -10.02 -8.66 14.69
CA LEU A 194 -9.49 -7.33 14.37
C LEU A 194 -9.39 -6.53 15.67
N ALA A 195 -8.23 -5.95 15.90
CA ALA A 195 -8.02 -4.88 16.87
C ALA A 195 -7.80 -3.56 16.13
N TRP A 196 -8.09 -2.46 16.79
CA TRP A 196 -7.93 -1.12 16.24
C TRP A 196 -7.00 -0.34 17.15
N GLY A 197 -6.01 0.32 16.57
CA GLY A 197 -5.24 1.33 17.28
C GLY A 197 -6.12 2.51 17.69
N ALA A 198 -5.53 3.45 18.43
CA ALA A 198 -6.18 4.74 18.67
C ALA A 198 -6.50 5.39 17.31
N GLY A 199 -7.76 5.81 17.12
CA GLY A 199 -8.16 6.50 15.91
C GLY A 199 -7.35 7.78 15.76
N ILE A 200 -6.74 7.97 14.59
CA ILE A 200 -5.96 9.17 14.29
C ILE A 200 -6.95 10.20 13.78
N ALA A 201 -7.35 11.13 14.65
CA ALA A 201 -8.19 12.25 14.28
C ALA A 201 -7.38 13.20 13.39
N LEU A 202 -7.62 13.13 12.09
CA LEU A 202 -7.09 14.09 11.14
C LEU A 202 -8.08 15.25 11.13
N GLY A 203 -7.95 16.17 12.08
CA GLY A 203 -8.83 17.34 12.15
C GLY A 203 -8.92 18.05 10.79
N ALA A 204 -9.99 18.82 10.52
CA ALA A 204 -10.21 19.44 9.21
C ALA A 204 -8.99 20.25 8.68
N ALA A 205 -8.17 20.80 9.58
CA ALA A 205 -6.91 21.46 9.23
C ALA A 205 -5.82 20.47 8.77
N ALA A 206 -5.71 19.28 9.36
CA ALA A 206 -4.86 18.19 8.88
C ALA A 206 -5.45 17.57 7.61
N TRP A 207 -6.73 17.16 7.58
CA TRP A 207 -7.32 16.64 6.34
C TRP A 207 -7.21 17.64 5.16
N GLY A 208 -7.41 18.93 5.43
CA GLY A 208 -7.23 20.02 4.47
C GLY A 208 -5.77 20.37 4.14
N ALA A 209 -4.83 20.29 5.09
CA ALA A 209 -3.40 20.50 4.84
C ALA A 209 -2.74 19.31 4.15
N TRP A 210 -3.34 18.12 4.20
CA TRP A 210 -2.84 16.89 3.59
C TRP A 210 -3.63 16.59 2.30
N GLY A 211 -4.75 17.29 2.06
CA GLY A 211 -5.58 17.28 0.85
C GLY A 211 -6.48 16.04 0.70
N GLY A 212 -6.84 15.43 1.83
CA GLY A 212 -7.59 14.18 1.91
C GLY A 212 -6.75 12.95 1.57
N ASN A 213 -7.42 11.84 1.24
CA ASN A 213 -6.77 10.57 0.89
C ASN A 213 -5.71 10.73 -0.22
N TRP A 214 -4.58 10.02 -0.13
CA TRP A 214 -3.52 10.05 -1.15
C TRP A 214 -3.96 9.46 -2.50
N GLY A 215 -4.73 8.39 -2.45
CA GLY A 215 -5.21 7.64 -3.61
C GLY A 215 -6.29 6.64 -3.21
N ASN A 216 -6.66 5.76 -4.13
CA ASN A 216 -7.61 4.68 -3.89
C ASN A 216 -7.31 3.46 -4.79
N CYS A 217 -7.83 2.29 -4.43
CA CYS A 217 -7.74 1.09 -5.25
C CYS A 217 -8.70 1.20 -6.45
N ASP A 218 -8.19 1.02 -7.68
CA ASP A 218 -9.02 0.82 -8.86
C ASP A 218 -9.24 -0.69 -9.05
N TRP A 219 -10.29 -1.21 -8.42
CA TRP A 219 -10.62 -2.63 -8.50
C TRP A 219 -11.06 -3.08 -9.90
N ASN A 220 -11.51 -2.15 -10.75
CA ASN A 220 -11.91 -2.46 -12.11
C ASN A 220 -10.70 -2.59 -13.04
N GLY A 221 -9.75 -1.65 -12.94
CA GLY A 221 -8.52 -1.64 -13.74
C GLY A 221 -7.35 -2.42 -13.14
N GLY A 222 -7.51 -3.03 -11.96
CA GLY A 222 -6.47 -3.80 -11.29
C GLY A 222 -5.25 -2.97 -10.91
N ASN A 223 -5.45 -1.69 -10.59
CA ASN A 223 -4.38 -0.73 -10.34
C ASN A 223 -4.74 0.24 -9.19
N VAL A 224 -4.00 1.33 -9.06
CA VAL A 224 -4.22 2.37 -8.05
C VAL A 224 -4.46 3.70 -8.72
N ASN A 225 -5.44 4.44 -8.24
CA ASN A 225 -5.71 5.82 -8.62
C ASN A 225 -5.13 6.79 -7.60
N ILE A 226 -4.60 7.91 -8.08
CA ILE A 226 -4.10 9.04 -7.30
C ILE A 226 -5.22 10.05 -7.12
N ASN A 227 -5.39 10.55 -5.90
CA ASN A 227 -6.20 11.72 -5.66
C ASN A 227 -5.40 12.98 -5.99
N ASN A 228 -5.64 13.56 -7.17
CA ASN A 228 -4.97 14.80 -7.60
C ASN A 228 -5.36 16.04 -6.76
N ASN A 229 -6.35 15.91 -5.86
CA ASN A 229 -6.68 16.95 -4.90
C ASN A 229 -5.86 16.89 -3.61
N ASN A 230 -5.11 15.81 -3.40
CA ASN A 230 -4.19 15.66 -2.27
C ASN A 230 -3.03 16.65 -2.37
N ASN A 231 -2.64 17.24 -1.23
CA ASN A 231 -1.64 18.30 -1.24
C ASN A 231 -0.23 17.78 -1.53
N PHE A 232 0.12 16.55 -1.14
CA PHE A 232 1.40 15.94 -1.52
C PHE A 232 1.47 15.69 -3.03
N ASN A 233 0.36 15.23 -3.63
CA ASN A 233 0.29 15.02 -5.08
C ASN A 233 0.34 16.35 -5.85
N ARG A 234 -0.29 17.42 -5.32
CA ARG A 234 -0.26 18.77 -5.92
C ARG A 234 1.09 19.48 -5.77
N ASN A 235 1.66 19.50 -4.56
CA ASN A 235 2.90 20.23 -4.26
C ASN A 235 4.12 19.62 -4.94
N ASN A 236 4.13 18.31 -5.16
CA ASN A 236 5.22 17.65 -5.87
C ASN A 236 5.22 17.90 -7.38
N ASN A 237 4.48 18.92 -7.86
CA ASN A 237 4.58 19.54 -9.19
C ASN A 237 5.10 18.56 -10.24
N PHE A 238 4.43 17.38 -10.30
CA PHE A 238 4.79 16.30 -11.19
C PHE A 238 4.44 16.84 -12.56
N ASN A 239 5.47 17.41 -13.17
CA ASN A 239 5.76 17.61 -14.57
C ASN A 239 4.52 17.67 -15.48
N ARG A 240 4.44 18.74 -16.28
CA ARG A 240 3.39 19.12 -17.27
C ARG A 240 3.08 18.08 -18.36
N ASN A 241 3.31 16.79 -18.11
CA ASN A 241 3.23 15.64 -18.98
C ASN A 241 2.47 14.45 -18.36
N VAL A 242 2.01 14.52 -17.10
CA VAL A 242 0.99 13.58 -16.61
C VAL A 242 -0.32 13.96 -17.30
N ASN A 243 -0.62 13.26 -18.38
CA ASN A 243 -1.85 13.41 -19.12
C ASN A 243 -3.04 13.48 -18.15
N ARG A 244 -3.73 14.62 -18.12
CA ARG A 244 -4.87 14.95 -17.24
C ARG A 244 -6.10 14.04 -17.43
N GLN A 245 -5.93 12.88 -18.07
CA GLN A 245 -7.00 11.96 -18.47
C GLN A 245 -6.97 10.62 -17.72
N GLY A 246 -5.96 10.34 -16.89
CA GLY A 246 -5.81 9.00 -16.28
C GLY A 246 -6.19 8.89 -14.81
N GLY A 247 -5.70 9.75 -13.93
CA GLY A 247 -5.81 9.55 -12.48
C GLY A 247 -5.02 8.35 -11.94
N ASN A 248 -4.53 7.44 -12.78
CA ASN A 248 -3.79 6.25 -12.36
C ASN A 248 -2.38 6.57 -11.82
N TRP A 249 -1.94 5.83 -10.82
CA TRP A 249 -0.60 5.91 -10.25
C TRP A 249 0.46 5.33 -11.20
N GLN A 250 1.65 5.95 -11.17
CA GLN A 250 2.82 5.51 -11.91
C GLN A 250 4.06 5.52 -11.02
N HIS A 251 4.88 4.46 -11.13
CA HIS A 251 6.15 4.36 -10.42
C HIS A 251 7.18 5.34 -10.98
N ASN A 252 7.91 6.02 -10.08
CA ASN A 252 9.03 6.88 -10.42
C ASN A 252 10.34 6.27 -9.89
N SER A 253 11.17 5.73 -10.79
CA SER A 253 12.42 5.05 -10.42
C SER A 253 13.42 5.95 -9.68
N GLN A 254 13.33 7.27 -9.81
CA GLN A 254 14.20 8.22 -9.10
C GLN A 254 14.04 8.12 -7.57
N HIS A 255 12.83 7.85 -7.08
CA HIS A 255 12.54 7.69 -5.65
C HIS A 255 12.94 6.32 -5.10
N ARG A 256 13.13 5.33 -5.98
CA ARG A 256 13.53 3.98 -5.55
C ARG A 256 15.00 3.93 -5.08
N GLY A 257 15.83 4.85 -5.55
CA GLY A 257 17.27 4.85 -5.29
C GLY A 257 17.92 3.54 -5.79
N ASN A 258 18.85 3.00 -5.00
CA ASN A 258 19.60 1.79 -5.37
C ASN A 258 18.89 0.47 -4.96
N ALA A 259 17.62 0.52 -4.55
CA ALA A 259 16.92 -0.70 -4.17
C ALA A 259 16.65 -1.58 -5.40
N PRO A 260 17.11 -2.84 -5.43
CA PRO A 260 17.04 -3.68 -6.61
C PRO A 260 15.58 -4.01 -6.97
N TYR A 261 15.29 -4.08 -8.26
CA TYR A 261 14.02 -4.63 -8.74
C TYR A 261 14.01 -6.16 -8.62
N GLY A 262 12.83 -6.75 -8.43
CA GLY A 262 12.68 -8.20 -8.26
C GLY A 262 13.09 -9.04 -9.47
N ASN A 263 13.16 -8.44 -10.66
CA ASN A 263 13.66 -9.09 -11.87
C ASN A 263 14.15 -8.08 -12.92
N ARG A 264 14.94 -8.57 -13.88
CA ARG A 264 15.53 -7.77 -14.97
C ARG A 264 14.48 -7.12 -15.87
N GLN A 265 13.35 -7.79 -16.12
CA GLN A 265 12.29 -7.22 -16.95
C GLN A 265 11.70 -5.94 -16.32
N THR A 266 11.46 -5.97 -15.01
CA THR A 266 10.96 -4.84 -14.25
C THR A 266 12.02 -3.73 -14.17
N ALA A 267 13.29 -4.09 -13.96
CA ALA A 267 14.39 -3.12 -14.02
C ALA A 267 14.45 -2.40 -15.37
N ASN A 268 14.45 -3.16 -16.48
CA ASN A 268 14.46 -2.61 -17.83
C ASN A 268 13.25 -1.70 -18.11
N LYS A 269 12.07 -2.04 -17.59
CA LYS A 269 10.84 -1.24 -17.74
C LYS A 269 10.97 0.15 -17.09
N PHE A 270 11.71 0.25 -15.98
CA PHE A 270 11.82 1.48 -15.19
C PHE A 270 13.20 2.14 -15.24
N GLY A 271 14.10 1.64 -16.09
CA GLY A 271 15.42 2.21 -16.33
C GLY A 271 16.44 1.95 -15.21
N GLY A 272 16.29 0.85 -14.49
CA GLY A 272 17.25 0.35 -13.49
C GLY A 272 18.34 -0.54 -14.06
#